data_AF-A0A0G2ERU1-F1
#
_entry.id   AF-A0A0G2ERU1-F1
#
_cell.length_a   1.000
_cell.length_b   1.000
_cell.length_c   1.000
_cell.angle_alpha   90.00
_cell.angle_beta   90.00
_cell.angle_gamma   90.00
#
_symmetry.space_group_name_H-M   'P 1'
#
loop_
_entity.id
_entity.type
_entity.pdbx_description
1 polymer ?
#
loop_
_entity_poly.entity_id
_entity_poly.type
_entity_poly.pdbx_seq_one_letter_code
_entity_poly.pdbx_strand_id
1 'polypeptide(L)'
;MGHEIYGTIYGKGSEVESFEIGDNVICPFTFFAATSALSLSHPSPFLTQPAPSTSPIVVILGCGPVGLCALISASVLLKPSHLIVIDSVPSRLSLAEKLGAEPLHLAIGTVGISEKIKTVTEGRGADIVLEIVGNASAIKLGFDILRPFGTLVSVGVHSEDYPWNMDDGT
;
A
#
# COMPACT_ATOMS: atom_id res chain seq x y z
N MET A 1 -15.65 -3.75 16.17
CA MET A 1 -14.43 -4.26 16.83
C MET A 1 -14.42 -5.78 16.70
N GLY A 2 -13.29 -6.37 16.29
CA GLY A 2 -13.17 -7.82 16.03
C GLY A 2 -12.99 -8.22 14.56
N HIS A 3 -12.43 -7.33 13.72
CA HIS A 3 -12.25 -7.57 12.28
C HIS A 3 -10.85 -8.07 11.92
N GLU A 4 -9.95 -8.15 12.90
CA GLU A 4 -8.55 -8.53 12.74
C GLU A 4 -8.23 -9.71 13.66
N ILE A 5 -7.65 -10.76 13.09
CA ILE A 5 -7.29 -11.98 13.82
C ILE A 5 -5.83 -12.30 13.53
N TYR A 6 -5.07 -12.62 14.57
CA TYR A 6 -3.76 -13.25 14.43
C TYR A 6 -3.70 -14.45 15.37
N GLY A 7 -2.95 -15.47 15.00
CA GLY A 7 -2.78 -16.65 15.82
C GLY A 7 -2.26 -17.84 15.05
N THR A 8 -2.23 -18.99 15.70
CA THR A 8 -1.80 -20.24 15.11
C THR A 8 -3.02 -21.08 14.73
N ILE A 9 -3.04 -21.67 13.54
CA ILE A 9 -4.12 -22.57 13.14
C ILE A 9 -4.09 -23.80 14.05
N TYR A 10 -5.15 -23.98 14.85
CA TYR A 10 -5.30 -25.12 15.75
C TYR A 10 -6.17 -26.25 15.17
N GLY A 11 -6.93 -25.95 14.12
CA GLY A 11 -7.82 -26.89 13.46
C GLY A 11 -8.13 -26.43 12.04
N LYS A 12 -8.27 -27.42 11.13
CA LYS A 12 -8.46 -27.21 9.69
C LYS A 12 -9.59 -28.12 9.18
N GLY A 13 -10.51 -27.57 8.38
CA GLY A 13 -11.53 -28.37 7.69
C GLY A 13 -10.90 -29.27 6.61
N SER A 14 -11.47 -30.44 6.35
CA SER A 14 -10.89 -31.42 5.42
C SER A 14 -10.68 -30.93 3.98
N GLU A 15 -11.37 -29.86 3.58
CA GLU A 15 -11.30 -29.28 2.23
C GLU A 15 -10.32 -28.10 2.11
N VAL A 16 -9.72 -27.64 3.21
CA VAL A 16 -8.77 -26.52 3.19
C VAL A 16 -7.37 -27.05 2.89
N GLU A 17 -6.85 -26.77 1.71
CA GLU A 17 -5.52 -27.24 1.27
C GLU A 17 -4.42 -26.20 1.44
N SER A 18 -4.77 -24.91 1.56
CA SER A 18 -3.83 -23.79 1.49
C SER A 18 -3.07 -23.48 2.79
N PHE A 19 -3.39 -24.17 3.88
CA PHE A 19 -2.83 -23.93 5.21
C PHE A 19 -2.64 -25.24 5.97
N GLU A 20 -1.75 -25.26 6.94
CA GLU A 20 -1.51 -26.39 7.83
C GLU A 20 -1.76 -26.05 9.30
N ILE A 21 -2.11 -27.06 10.10
CA ILE A 21 -2.22 -26.91 11.56
C ILE A 21 -0.83 -26.59 12.10
N GLY A 22 -0.71 -25.51 12.88
CA GLY A 22 0.56 -24.98 13.34
C GLY A 22 1.06 -23.75 12.57
N ASP A 23 0.43 -23.40 11.43
CA ASP A 23 0.78 -22.18 10.71
C ASP A 23 0.38 -20.94 11.50
N ASN A 24 1.26 -19.94 11.52
CA ASN A 24 0.94 -18.61 12.02
C ASN A 24 0.22 -17.83 10.93
N VAL A 25 -0.99 -17.38 11.23
CA VAL A 25 -1.84 -16.64 10.31
C VAL A 25 -2.21 -15.28 10.87
N ILE A 26 -2.40 -14.34 9.96
CA ILE A 26 -2.97 -13.03 10.23
C ILE A 26 -4.03 -12.74 9.18
N CYS A 27 -5.19 -12.27 9.62
CA CYS A 27 -6.26 -11.73 8.78
C CYS A 27 -6.39 -10.25 9.12
N PRO A 28 -5.55 -9.38 8.53
CA PRO A 28 -5.65 -7.95 8.75
C PRO A 28 -6.84 -7.39 7.96
N PHE A 29 -7.50 -6.36 8.48
CA PHE A 29 -8.56 -5.64 7.76
C PHE A 29 -8.00 -5.05 6.43
N THR A 30 -6.71 -4.76 6.40
CA THR A 30 -5.96 -4.29 5.23
C THR A 30 -5.71 -5.34 4.14
N PHE A 31 -6.10 -6.60 4.35
CA PHE A 31 -6.16 -7.60 3.27
C PHE A 31 -7.03 -7.09 2.11
N PHE A 32 -8.17 -6.45 2.42
CA PHE A 32 -9.06 -5.87 1.42
C PHE A 32 -8.38 -4.77 0.59
N ALA A 33 -7.56 -3.92 1.21
CA ALA A 33 -6.86 -2.83 0.52
C ALA A 33 -5.79 -3.35 -0.45
N ALA A 34 -5.08 -4.42 -0.09
CA ALA A 34 -4.12 -5.05 -0.98
C ALA A 34 -4.82 -5.82 -2.12
N THR A 35 -5.92 -6.52 -1.85
CA THR A 35 -6.69 -7.23 -2.87
C THR A 35 -7.45 -6.29 -3.82
N SER A 36 -7.91 -5.12 -3.36
CA SER A 36 -8.54 -4.13 -4.25
C SER A 36 -7.51 -3.54 -5.20
N ALA A 37 -6.30 -3.23 -4.72
CA ALA A 37 -5.19 -2.82 -5.59
C ALA A 37 -4.89 -3.90 -6.64
N LEU A 38 -4.86 -5.18 -6.24
CA LEU A 38 -4.67 -6.29 -7.18
C LEU A 38 -5.82 -6.37 -8.19
N SER A 39 -7.08 -6.31 -7.76
CA SER A 39 -8.25 -6.39 -8.64
C SER A 39 -8.33 -5.22 -9.63
N LEU A 40 -7.87 -4.03 -9.24
CA LEU A 40 -7.80 -2.85 -10.11
C LEU A 40 -6.58 -2.85 -11.04
N SER A 41 -5.52 -3.57 -10.67
CA SER A 41 -4.35 -3.82 -11.54
C SER A 41 -4.59 -4.92 -12.59
N HIS A 42 -5.71 -5.65 -12.50
CA HIS A 42 -6.17 -6.57 -13.56
C HIS A 42 -6.91 -5.78 -14.65
N PRO A 43 -6.84 -6.22 -15.92
CA PRO A 43 -7.38 -5.46 -17.04
C PRO A 43 -8.90 -5.27 -16.90
N SER A 44 -9.32 -4.00 -16.78
CA SER A 44 -10.70 -3.60 -17.03
C SER A 44 -11.06 -3.98 -18.48
N PRO A 45 -12.24 -4.53 -18.76
CA PRO A 45 -12.66 -4.86 -20.13
C PRO A 45 -12.72 -3.65 -21.07
N PHE A 46 -12.60 -2.43 -20.52
CA PHE A 46 -12.64 -1.18 -21.27
C PHE A 46 -11.25 -0.54 -21.51
N LEU A 47 -10.21 -0.99 -20.80
CA LEU A 47 -8.85 -0.50 -20.95
C LEU A 47 -7.89 -1.68 -21.03
N THR A 48 -7.34 -1.92 -22.22
CA THR A 48 -6.24 -2.87 -22.44
C THR A 48 -4.99 -2.35 -21.75
N GLN A 49 -4.92 -2.48 -20.42
CA GLN A 49 -3.67 -2.26 -19.71
C GLN A 49 -2.73 -3.41 -20.05
N PRO A 50 -1.45 -3.13 -20.38
CA PRO A 50 -0.48 -4.21 -20.52
C PRO A 50 -0.49 -5.02 -19.23
N ALA A 51 -0.63 -6.35 -19.36
CA ALA A 51 -0.48 -7.24 -18.21
C ALA A 51 0.82 -6.88 -17.49
N PRO A 52 0.85 -6.77 -16.14
CA PRO A 52 2.05 -6.41 -15.43
C PRO A 52 3.12 -7.48 -15.70
N SER A 53 4.02 -7.20 -16.65
CA SER A 53 5.14 -8.07 -16.99
C SER A 53 6.25 -8.02 -15.93
N THR A 54 6.10 -7.15 -14.93
CA THR A 54 7.12 -6.78 -13.94
C THR A 54 6.47 -6.64 -12.56
N SER A 55 7.17 -7.08 -11.50
CA SER A 55 6.75 -6.88 -10.11
C SER A 55 6.50 -5.40 -9.82
N PRO A 56 5.34 -5.03 -9.23
CA PRO A 56 4.94 -3.64 -9.07
C PRO A 56 5.82 -2.90 -8.05
N ILE A 57 5.87 -1.57 -8.15
CA ILE A 57 6.44 -0.70 -7.12
C ILE A 57 5.30 -0.17 -6.26
N VAL A 58 5.34 -0.50 -4.97
CA VAL A 58 4.28 -0.18 -4.00
C VAL A 58 4.80 0.84 -3.01
N VAL A 59 4.04 1.92 -2.82
CA VAL A 59 4.30 2.94 -1.78
C VAL A 59 3.17 2.92 -0.76
N ILE A 60 3.52 2.91 0.52
CA ILE A 60 2.56 3.01 1.63
C ILE A 60 2.79 4.32 2.37
N LEU A 61 1.72 5.12 2.48
CA LEU A 61 1.71 6.35 3.24
C LEU A 61 1.16 6.06 4.64
N GLY A 62 2.00 6.22 5.64
CA GLY A 62 1.73 5.91 7.04
C GLY A 62 2.11 4.47 7.39
N CYS A 63 2.94 4.31 8.41
CA CYS A 63 3.29 3.01 9.02
C CYS A 63 2.86 2.92 10.49
N GLY A 64 1.65 3.43 10.78
CA GLY A 64 0.92 3.09 12.00
C GLY A 64 0.48 1.61 12.01
N PRO A 65 -0.32 1.17 13.00
CA PRO A 65 -0.71 -0.24 13.14
C PRO A 65 -1.32 -0.83 11.85
N VAL A 66 -2.26 -0.10 11.24
CA VAL A 66 -2.90 -0.50 9.97
C VAL A 66 -1.91 -0.50 8.81
N GLY A 67 -0.98 0.46 8.79
CA GLY A 67 0.05 0.57 7.75
C GLY A 67 1.08 -0.56 7.80
N LEU A 68 1.46 -1.02 9.00
CA LEU A 68 2.32 -2.20 9.15
C LEU A 68 1.62 -3.48 8.71
N CYS A 69 0.32 -3.60 8.99
CA CYS A 69 -0.49 -4.71 8.48
C CYS A 69 -0.61 -4.68 6.95
N ALA A 70 -0.75 -3.48 6.36
CA ALA A 70 -0.73 -3.29 4.92
C ALA A 70 0.62 -3.67 4.30
N LEU A 71 1.73 -3.28 4.94
CA LEU A 71 3.08 -3.64 4.51
C LEU A 71 3.25 -5.15 4.41
N ILE A 72 2.88 -5.88 5.46
CA ILE A 72 2.99 -7.35 5.50
C ILE A 72 2.11 -7.95 4.40
N SER A 73 0.87 -7.48 4.27
CA SER A 73 -0.07 -7.97 3.25
C SER A 73 0.42 -7.70 1.82
N ALA A 74 0.90 -6.49 1.55
CA ALA A 74 1.42 -6.09 0.25
C ALA A 74 2.67 -6.89 -0.13
N SER A 75 3.58 -7.11 0.82
CA SER A 75 4.78 -7.93 0.61
C SER A 75 4.45 -9.34 0.13
N VAL A 76 3.47 -9.99 0.78
CA VAL A 76 3.08 -11.38 0.45
C VAL A 76 2.24 -11.48 -0.82
N LEU A 77 1.26 -10.59 -0.98
CA LEU A 77 0.25 -10.68 -2.04
C LEU A 77 0.71 -10.08 -3.37
N LEU A 78 1.42 -8.95 -3.33
CA LEU A 78 1.81 -8.21 -4.53
C LEU A 78 3.23 -8.54 -4.99
N LYS A 79 4.06 -9.08 -4.08
CA LYS A 79 5.48 -9.41 -4.33
C LYS A 79 6.20 -8.28 -5.09
N PRO A 80 6.18 -7.06 -4.54
CA PRO A 80 6.67 -5.88 -5.23
C PRO A 80 8.18 -5.94 -5.43
N SER A 81 8.66 -5.27 -6.48
CA SER A 81 10.10 -5.09 -6.71
C SER A 81 10.69 -4.07 -5.72
N HIS A 82 9.90 -3.06 -5.36
CA HIS A 82 10.19 -2.10 -4.30
C HIS A 82 8.95 -1.90 -3.43
N LEU A 83 9.13 -2.01 -2.11
CA LEU A 83 8.10 -1.75 -1.11
C LEU A 83 8.55 -0.58 -0.24
N ILE A 84 8.03 0.60 -0.51
CA ILE A 84 8.47 1.85 0.12
C ILE A 84 7.42 2.26 1.16
N VAL A 85 7.87 2.71 2.32
CA VAL A 85 6.98 3.30 3.33
C VAL A 85 7.37 4.72 3.66
N ILE A 86 6.37 5.57 3.89
CA ILE A 86 6.55 6.99 4.19
C ILE A 86 5.84 7.32 5.50
N ASP A 87 6.58 7.87 6.47
CA ASP A 87 6.01 8.30 7.76
C ASP A 87 6.86 9.43 8.37
N SER A 88 6.33 10.12 9.38
CA SER A 88 7.01 11.19 10.12
C SER A 88 7.63 10.70 11.43
N VAL A 89 7.34 9.46 11.84
CA VAL A 89 7.78 8.90 13.13
C VAL A 89 8.91 7.88 12.89
N PRO A 90 10.17 8.20 13.29
CA PRO A 90 11.33 7.33 13.04
C PRO A 90 11.20 5.90 13.60
N SER A 91 10.57 5.73 14.76
CA SER A 91 10.40 4.40 15.37
C SER A 91 9.50 3.49 14.56
N ARG A 92 8.49 4.03 13.86
CA ARG A 92 7.61 3.27 12.98
C ARG A 92 8.33 2.87 11.69
N LEU A 93 9.15 3.78 11.14
CA LEU A 93 10.00 3.49 9.99
C LEU A 93 11.03 2.39 10.29
N SER A 94 11.67 2.43 11.46
CA SER A 94 12.59 1.35 11.88
C SER A 94 11.90 -0.01 12.00
N LEU A 95 10.63 -0.03 12.43
CA LEU A 95 9.86 -1.28 12.46
C LEU A 95 9.50 -1.77 11.05
N ALA A 96 9.11 -0.86 10.16
CA ALA A 96 8.81 -1.21 8.77
C ALA A 96 10.06 -1.72 8.02
N GLU A 97 11.24 -1.15 8.28
CA GLU A 97 12.52 -1.62 7.75
C GLU A 97 12.81 -3.07 8.17
N LYS A 98 12.59 -3.40 9.46
CA LYS A 98 12.72 -4.78 9.97
C LYS A 98 11.76 -5.76 9.30
N LEU A 99 10.65 -5.27 8.75
CA LEU A 99 9.68 -6.06 7.99
C LEU A 99 9.98 -6.10 6.49
N GLY A 100 11.12 -5.55 6.05
CA GLY A 100 11.63 -5.64 4.68
C GLY A 100 11.20 -4.51 3.74
N ALA A 101 10.65 -3.41 4.27
CA ALA A 101 10.36 -2.23 3.46
C ALA A 101 11.53 -1.23 3.41
N GLU A 102 11.53 -0.37 2.41
CA GLU A 102 12.43 0.78 2.27
C GLU A 102 11.82 2.02 2.96
N PRO A 103 12.36 2.48 4.09
CA PRO A 103 11.78 3.62 4.81
C PRO A 103 12.20 4.96 4.22
N LEU A 104 11.23 5.85 4.01
CA LEU A 104 11.44 7.26 3.70
C LEU A 104 10.81 8.14 4.78
N HIS A 105 11.61 9.04 5.34
CA HIS A 105 11.12 9.98 6.35
C HIS A 105 10.52 11.22 5.69
N LEU A 106 9.32 11.65 6.14
CA LEU A 106 8.62 12.83 5.59
C LEU A 106 9.45 14.13 5.63
N ALA A 107 10.42 14.23 6.53
CA ALA A 107 11.32 15.38 6.67
C ALA A 107 12.19 15.67 5.43
N ILE A 108 12.36 14.72 4.49
CA ILE A 108 13.05 14.99 3.21
C ILE A 108 12.20 15.84 2.25
N GLY A 109 10.95 16.13 2.62
CA GLY A 109 10.01 16.92 1.83
C GLY A 109 9.42 16.16 0.64
N THR A 110 8.33 16.69 0.09
CA THR A 110 7.60 16.08 -1.04
C THR A 110 8.45 15.95 -2.30
N VAL A 111 9.34 16.92 -2.55
CA VAL A 111 10.29 16.90 -3.68
C VAL A 111 11.29 15.75 -3.51
N GLY A 112 11.94 15.63 -2.34
CA GLY A 112 12.89 14.55 -2.07
C GLY A 112 12.24 13.17 -2.11
N ILE A 113 11.01 13.04 -1.63
CA ILE A 113 10.21 11.80 -1.74
C ILE A 113 9.98 11.45 -3.21
N SER A 114 9.51 12.41 -4.01
CA SER A 114 9.22 12.20 -5.42
C SER A 114 10.47 11.80 -6.21
N GLU A 115 11.62 12.40 -5.92
CA GLU A 115 12.90 12.04 -6.52
C GLU A 115 13.35 10.62 -6.17
N LYS A 116 13.19 10.20 -4.91
CA LYS A 116 13.51 8.83 -4.48
C LYS A 116 12.63 7.80 -5.19
N ILE A 117 11.32 8.05 -5.26
CA ILE A 117 10.39 7.17 -5.98
C ILE A 117 10.73 7.14 -7.47
N LYS A 118 10.99 8.30 -8.10
CA LYS A 118 11.40 8.37 -9.50
C LYS A 118 12.70 7.61 -9.76
N THR A 119 13.65 7.64 -8.82
CA THR A 119 14.91 6.91 -8.96
C THR A 119 14.69 5.40 -9.08
N VAL A 120 13.84 4.82 -8.24
CA VAL A 120 13.57 3.37 -8.26
C VAL A 120 12.53 2.96 -9.31
N THR A 121 11.76 3.91 -9.84
CA THR A 121 10.71 3.68 -10.86
C THR A 121 11.14 4.07 -12.27
N GLU A 122 12.42 4.40 -12.50
CA GLU A 122 12.93 4.89 -13.79
C GLU A 122 12.19 6.15 -14.29
N GLY A 123 11.79 7.01 -13.36
CA GLY A 123 11.09 8.27 -13.62
C GLY A 123 9.57 8.15 -13.75
N ARG A 124 9.00 6.93 -13.73
CA ARG A 124 7.56 6.70 -13.99
C ARG A 124 6.66 7.11 -12.83
N GLY A 125 7.09 6.94 -11.59
CA GLY A 125 6.23 6.99 -10.41
C GLY A 125 5.74 5.61 -9.96
N ALA A 126 5.09 5.56 -8.79
CA ALA A 126 4.65 4.31 -8.17
C ALA A 126 3.50 3.65 -8.95
N ASP A 127 3.51 2.31 -9.04
CA ASP A 127 2.42 1.55 -9.64
C ASP A 127 1.18 1.54 -8.73
N ILE A 128 1.42 1.38 -7.42
CA ILE A 128 0.39 1.30 -6.40
C ILE A 128 0.76 2.22 -5.23
N VAL A 129 -0.19 3.02 -4.77
CA VAL A 129 -0.09 3.81 -3.54
C VAL A 129 -1.19 3.38 -2.57
N LEU A 130 -0.81 2.99 -1.36
CA LEU A 130 -1.73 2.72 -0.24
C LEU A 130 -1.70 3.92 0.72
N GLU A 131 -2.76 4.69 0.77
CA GLU A 131 -2.91 5.85 1.65
C GLU A 131 -3.63 5.43 2.94
N ILE A 132 -2.94 5.50 4.09
CA ILE A 132 -3.40 4.94 5.37
C ILE A 132 -3.35 6.00 6.50
N VAL A 133 -3.06 7.26 6.16
CA VAL A 133 -2.96 8.37 7.10
C VAL A 133 -4.31 9.05 7.31
N GLY A 134 -5.03 9.35 6.23
CA GLY A 134 -6.34 10.01 6.28
C GLY A 134 -6.26 11.53 6.41
N ASN A 135 -5.23 12.17 5.87
CA ASN A 135 -5.15 13.64 5.79
C ASN A 135 -4.96 14.14 4.35
N ALA A 136 -5.33 15.40 4.11
CA ALA A 136 -5.28 15.99 2.77
C ALA A 136 -3.86 15.99 2.17
N SER A 137 -2.84 16.21 3.01
CA SER A 137 -1.44 16.24 2.56
C SER A 137 -0.92 14.86 2.12
N ALA A 138 -1.29 13.78 2.81
CA ALA A 138 -0.89 12.42 2.44
C ALA A 138 -1.57 11.99 1.15
N ILE A 139 -2.88 12.19 1.00
CA ILE A 139 -3.54 11.78 -0.24
C ILE A 139 -3.06 12.61 -1.44
N LYS A 140 -2.79 13.91 -1.26
CA LYS A 140 -2.15 14.72 -2.30
C LYS A 140 -0.78 14.16 -2.68
N LEU A 141 0.08 13.88 -1.71
CA LEU A 141 1.38 13.25 -1.97
C LEU A 141 1.20 11.93 -2.72
N GLY A 142 0.18 11.14 -2.35
CA GLY A 142 -0.16 9.90 -3.03
C GLY A 142 -0.45 10.07 -4.51
N PHE A 143 -1.21 11.10 -4.89
CA PHE A 143 -1.42 11.44 -6.30
C PHE A 143 -0.16 11.98 -6.97
N ASP A 144 0.62 12.84 -6.30
CA ASP A 144 1.83 13.45 -6.85
C ASP A 144 2.91 12.40 -7.23
N ILE A 145 2.95 11.27 -6.52
CA ILE A 145 3.93 10.19 -6.73
C ILE A 145 3.41 9.02 -7.57
N LEU A 146 2.11 8.98 -7.84
CA LEU A 146 1.47 7.92 -8.61
C LEU A 146 1.78 8.08 -10.10
N ARG A 147 2.10 6.98 -10.79
CA ARG A 147 2.28 7.03 -12.24
C ARG A 147 0.93 7.17 -12.97
N PRO A 148 0.93 7.64 -14.22
CA PRO A 148 -0.23 7.51 -15.10
C PRO A 148 -0.71 6.05 -15.16
N PHE A 149 -2.02 5.87 -15.02
CA PHE A 149 -2.69 4.56 -14.93
C PHE A 149 -2.31 3.70 -13.71
N GLY A 150 -1.65 4.29 -12.69
CA GLY A 150 -1.44 3.65 -11.41
C GLY A 150 -2.71 3.57 -10.56
N THR A 151 -2.66 2.81 -9.47
CA THR A 151 -3.77 2.66 -8.53
C THR A 151 -3.44 3.30 -7.18
N LEU A 152 -4.29 4.22 -6.72
CA LEU A 152 -4.28 4.72 -5.35
C LEU A 152 -5.45 4.11 -4.57
N VAL A 153 -5.16 3.48 -3.45
CA VAL A 153 -6.16 2.95 -2.51
C VAL A 153 -6.13 3.79 -1.25
N SER A 154 -7.20 4.54 -0.99
CA SER A 154 -7.38 5.32 0.23
C SER A 154 -8.10 4.48 1.28
N VAL A 155 -7.44 4.27 2.41
CA VAL A 155 -7.94 3.57 3.60
C VAL A 155 -8.03 4.53 4.79
N GLY A 156 -7.21 5.58 4.80
CA GLY A 156 -7.22 6.61 5.83
C GLY A 156 -8.60 7.28 5.96
N VAL A 157 -8.96 7.66 7.19
CA VAL A 157 -10.23 8.36 7.46
C VAL A 157 -10.01 9.86 7.34
N HIS A 158 -10.41 10.41 6.19
CA HIS A 158 -10.31 11.84 5.89
C HIS A 158 -11.42 12.62 6.61
N SER A 159 -11.01 13.56 7.47
CA SER A 159 -11.93 14.47 8.17
C SER A 159 -11.89 15.91 7.65
N GLU A 160 -10.94 16.18 6.76
CA GLU A 160 -10.75 17.47 6.09
C GLU A 160 -11.25 17.38 4.65
N ASP A 161 -11.47 18.53 4.02
CA ASP A 161 -11.79 18.59 2.60
C ASP A 161 -10.62 18.05 1.76
N TYR A 162 -10.95 17.38 0.65
CA TYR A 162 -9.94 16.95 -0.29
C TYR A 162 -9.27 18.18 -0.93
N PRO A 163 -7.97 18.08 -1.26
CA PRO A 163 -7.21 19.22 -1.79
C PRO A 163 -7.54 19.53 -3.27
N TRP A 164 -8.53 18.84 -3.84
CA TRP A 164 -9.13 19.11 -5.15
C TRP A 164 -10.65 19.19 -4.99
N ASN A 165 -11.28 20.15 -5.67
CA ASN A 165 -12.74 20.24 -5.75
C ASN A 165 -13.17 19.56 -7.05
N MET A 166 -14.01 18.52 -7.00
CA MET A 166 -14.52 17.91 -8.25
C MET A 166 -15.45 18.84 -9.06
N ASP A 167 -15.81 20.00 -8.50
CA ASP A 167 -16.66 21.01 -9.12
C ASP A 167 -15.88 22.06 -9.94
N ASP A 168 -14.55 22.01 -9.98
CA ASP A 168 -13.71 23.00 -10.67
C ASP A 168 -13.52 22.74 -12.18
N GLY A 169 -14.05 21.64 -12.71
CA GLY A 169 -14.29 21.45 -14.14
C GLY A 169 -13.05 21.38 -15.04
N THR A 170 -11.88 21.06 -14.48
CA THR A 170 -10.66 20.75 -15.25
C THR A 170 -10.43 19.26 -15.36
#